data_AF-A0AA87W3C6-F1
#
_entry.id   AF-A0AA87W3C6-F1
#
_cell.length_a   1.000
_cell.length_b   1.000
_cell.length_c   1.000
_cell.angle_alpha   90.00
_cell.angle_beta   90.00
_cell.angle_gamma   90.00
#
_symmetry.space_group_name_H-M   'P 1'
#
loop_
_entity.id
_entity.type
_entity.pdbx_description
1 polymer ?
#
loop_
_entity_poly.entity_id
_entity_poly.type
_entity_poly.pdbx_seq_one_letter_code
_entity_poly.pdbx_strand_id
1 'polypeptide(L)'
;MGFASAPNTALGFAASANTITFTENGANTITLGSVADSSFHAVQAYGDTGTASLISVDGVDGTPGNAGTQSFTSNLPRLSRAAGGSSLDGTMMEAGIWPSAFGSTNRGLMNGNIHGTNGYNF
;
A
#
# COMPACT_ATOMS: atom_id res chain seq x y z
N MET A 1 -3.85 10.32 4.37
CA MET A 1 -3.77 9.35 5.48
C MET A 1 -2.87 8.20 5.04
N GLY A 2 -2.02 7.62 5.88
CA GLY A 2 -1.12 6.53 5.47
C GLY A 2 -0.82 5.56 6.59
N PHE A 3 -0.52 4.32 6.20
CA PHE A 3 -0.17 3.22 7.09
C PHE A 3 1.35 3.00 7.02
N ALA A 4 2.03 3.15 8.15
CA ALA A 4 3.48 2.98 8.25
C ALA A 4 3.80 1.87 9.26
N SER A 5 4.63 0.90 8.91
CA SER A 5 5.09 -0.14 9.85
C SER A 5 6.44 0.21 10.50
N ALA A 6 7.14 1.22 9.98
CA ALA A 6 8.45 1.71 10.47
C ALA A 6 8.71 3.14 9.95
N PRO A 7 9.66 3.92 10.52
CA PRO A 7 9.99 5.26 10.02
C PRO A 7 10.54 5.28 8.58
N ASN A 8 10.80 4.11 7.99
CA ASN A 8 11.35 3.97 6.65
C ASN A 8 10.37 3.32 5.65
N THR A 9 9.22 2.77 6.06
CA THR A 9 8.26 2.13 5.14
C THR A 9 6.83 2.62 5.37
N ALA A 10 6.19 3.10 4.30
CA ALA A 10 4.87 3.71 4.35
C ALA A 10 4.05 3.45 3.08
N LEU A 11 2.79 3.08 3.25
CA LEU A 11 1.76 3.11 2.22
C LEU A 11 0.86 4.32 2.44
N GLY A 12 0.60 5.10 1.39
CA GLY A 12 -0.27 6.26 1.49
C GLY A 12 -0.52 6.93 0.14
N PHE A 13 -1.19 8.08 0.18
CA PHE A 13 -1.53 8.86 -1.01
C PHE A 13 -0.40 9.83 -1.38
N ALA A 14 -0.18 10.01 -2.68
CA ALA A 14 0.76 11.02 -3.17
C ALA A 14 0.16 12.43 -3.08
N ALA A 15 1.00 13.44 -3.32
CA ALA A 15 0.53 14.82 -3.52
C ALA A 15 -0.23 15.01 -4.84
N SER A 16 -0.01 14.12 -5.82
CA SER A 16 -0.77 14.12 -7.08
C SER A 16 -2.12 13.43 -6.88
N ALA A 17 -3.17 13.96 -7.51
CA ALA A 17 -4.50 13.37 -7.45
C ALA A 17 -4.50 11.91 -7.96
N ASN A 18 -5.41 11.10 -7.44
CA ASN A 18 -5.64 9.72 -7.91
C ASN A 18 -4.38 8.85 -7.92
N THR A 19 -3.48 9.07 -6.97
CA THR A 19 -2.16 8.45 -6.94
C THR A 19 -1.85 7.87 -5.57
N ILE A 20 -1.50 6.58 -5.54
CA ILE A 20 -1.06 5.87 -4.33
C ILE A 20 0.44 5.60 -4.41
N THR A 21 1.10 5.75 -3.28
CA THR A 21 2.54 5.54 -3.12
C THR A 21 2.82 4.51 -2.04
N PHE A 22 3.75 3.62 -2.35
CA PHE A 22 4.44 2.79 -1.38
C PHE A 22 5.89 3.24 -1.31
N THR A 23 6.27 3.85 -0.20
CA THR A 23 7.66 4.17 0.09
C THR A 23 8.25 3.02 0.88
N GLU A 24 9.34 2.46 0.38
CA GLU A 24 10.09 1.43 1.07
C GLU A 24 11.47 1.94 1.44
N ASN A 25 11.83 1.70 2.69
CA ASN A 25 13.13 1.97 3.28
C ASN A 25 13.69 3.39 3.01
N GLY A 26 12.82 4.39 2.90
CA GLY A 26 13.15 5.82 2.77
C GLY A 26 13.82 6.25 1.47
N ALA A 27 13.97 5.34 0.49
CA ALA A 27 14.71 5.63 -0.75
C ALA A 27 13.94 5.27 -2.02
N ASN A 28 13.11 4.22 -2.00
CA ASN A 28 12.35 3.79 -3.16
C ASN A 28 10.88 4.14 -2.97
N THR A 29 10.34 4.94 -3.88
CA THR A 29 8.91 5.22 -3.94
C THR A 29 8.32 4.54 -5.16
N ILE A 30 7.48 3.54 -4.92
CA ILE A 30 6.66 2.91 -5.95
C ILE A 30 5.35 3.67 -6.02
N THR A 31 4.93 4.00 -7.24
CA THR A 31 3.73 4.81 -7.48
C THR A 31 2.79 4.04 -8.39
N LEU A 32 1.50 4.09 -8.07
CA LEU A 32 0.43 3.72 -8.99
C LEU A 32 -0.50 4.92 -9.15
N GLY A 33 -0.57 5.44 -10.37
CA GLY A 33 -1.45 6.55 -10.74
C GLY A 33 -2.79 6.07 -11.30
N SER A 34 -3.67 7.02 -11.57
CA SER A 34 -4.99 6.80 -12.17
C SER A 34 -5.94 5.94 -11.32
N VAL A 35 -5.74 5.91 -10.01
CA VAL A 35 -6.67 5.31 -9.04
C VAL A 35 -7.75 6.34 -8.74
N ALA A 36 -8.86 6.30 -9.48
CA ALA A 36 -9.91 7.31 -9.39
C ALA A 36 -10.60 7.32 -8.03
N ASP A 37 -10.58 8.45 -7.33
CA ASP A 37 -11.25 8.65 -6.04
C ASP A 37 -12.78 8.74 -6.18
N SER A 38 -13.41 7.63 -6.54
CA SER A 38 -14.87 7.51 -6.75
C SER A 38 -15.51 6.32 -6.04
N SER A 39 -14.69 5.44 -5.47
CA SER A 39 -15.12 4.22 -4.78
C SER A 39 -14.09 3.85 -3.72
N PHE A 40 -14.44 2.90 -2.86
CA PHE A 40 -13.43 2.27 -2.00
C PHE A 40 -12.55 1.33 -2.82
N HIS A 41 -11.27 1.27 -2.45
CA HIS A 41 -10.24 0.52 -3.17
C HIS A 41 -9.56 -0.50 -2.25
N ALA A 42 -9.25 -1.68 -2.79
CA ALA A 42 -8.34 -2.62 -2.15
C ALA A 42 -6.90 -2.20 -2.44
N VAL A 43 -6.23 -1.61 -1.47
CA VAL A 43 -4.85 -1.14 -1.61
C VAL A 43 -3.90 -2.08 -0.88
N GLN A 44 -2.93 -2.62 -1.59
CA GLN A 44 -1.97 -3.58 -1.06
C GLN A 44 -0.55 -3.15 -1.41
N ALA A 45 0.34 -3.17 -0.42
CA ALA A 45 1.76 -2.92 -0.61
C ALA A 45 2.57 -4.16 -0.24
N TYR A 46 3.57 -4.47 -1.06
CA TYR A 46 4.44 -5.63 -0.93
C TYR A 46 5.87 -5.13 -0.84
N GLY A 47 6.41 -5.14 0.38
CA GLY A 47 7.84 -4.98 0.61
C GLY A 47 8.54 -6.33 0.45
N ASP A 48 9.65 -6.31 -0.29
CA ASP A 48 10.63 -7.38 -0.38
C ASP A 48 10.11 -8.79 -0.79
N THR A 49 10.19 -9.07 -2.08
CA THR A 49 10.12 -10.43 -2.66
C THR A 49 11.50 -11.01 -3.01
N GLY A 50 12.58 -10.51 -2.40
CA GLY A 50 13.96 -10.85 -2.76
C GLY A 50 14.41 -10.34 -4.14
N THR A 51 13.54 -9.65 -4.89
CA THR A 51 13.81 -9.12 -6.24
C THR A 51 13.22 -7.73 -6.46
N ALA A 52 11.98 -7.49 -6.02
CA ALA A 52 11.32 -6.20 -6.16
C ALA A 52 10.25 -5.97 -5.08
N SER A 53 9.88 -4.71 -4.92
CA SER A 53 8.73 -4.26 -4.16
C SER A 53 7.64 -3.75 -5.09
N LEU A 54 6.39 -3.78 -4.63
CA LEU A 54 5.23 -3.54 -5.47
C LEU A 54 4.09 -2.90 -4.70
N ILE A 55 3.25 -2.15 -5.41
CA ILE A 55 1.91 -1.77 -4.98
C ILE A 55 0.88 -2.37 -5.93
N SER A 56 -0.24 -2.84 -5.41
CA SER A 56 -1.40 -3.31 -6.19
C SER A 56 -2.64 -2.59 -5.68
N VAL A 57 -3.46 -2.09 -6.61
CA VAL A 57 -4.76 -1.48 -6.28
C VAL A 57 -5.83 -2.12 -7.16
N ASP A 58 -6.86 -2.66 -6.54
CA ASP A 58 -7.96 -3.38 -7.21
C ASP A 58 -7.48 -4.50 -8.13
N GLY A 59 -6.33 -5.11 -7.81
CA GLY A 59 -5.68 -6.16 -8.60
C GLY A 59 -4.84 -5.64 -9.78
N VAL A 60 -4.72 -4.32 -9.93
CA VAL A 60 -3.81 -3.68 -10.89
C VAL A 60 -2.47 -3.41 -10.21
N ASP A 61 -1.43 -4.08 -10.69
CA ASP A 61 -0.07 -3.93 -10.20
C ASP A 61 0.59 -2.66 -10.78
N GLY A 62 1.25 -1.89 -9.92
CA GLY A 62 2.12 -0.79 -10.34
C GLY A 62 3.42 -1.29 -10.97
N THR A 63 4.28 -0.36 -11.39
CA THR A 63 5.62 -0.73 -11.85
C THR A 63 6.46 -1.21 -10.66
N PRO A 64 7.01 -2.44 -10.67
CA PRO A 64 7.84 -2.90 -9.58
C PRO A 64 9.07 -2.00 -9.37
N GLY A 65 9.40 -1.72 -8.11
CA GLY A 65 10.60 -0.98 -7.72
C GLY A 65 11.63 -1.90 -7.07
N ASN A 66 12.85 -1.41 -6.90
CA ASN A 66 13.89 -2.17 -6.19
C ASN A 66 13.43 -2.54 -4.78
N ALA A 67 13.71 -3.78 -4.37
CA ALA A 67 13.55 -4.18 -2.98
C ALA A 67 14.42 -3.29 -2.08
N GLY A 68 13.82 -2.78 -1.01
CA GLY A 68 14.52 -1.96 -0.03
C GLY A 68 15.54 -2.82 0.72
N THR A 69 16.74 -2.29 0.92
CA THR A 69 17.86 -3.05 1.50
C THR A 69 17.97 -2.93 3.02
N GLN A 70 17.08 -2.16 3.67
CA GLN A 70 17.15 -1.88 5.09
C GLN A 70 16.12 -2.70 5.87
N SER A 71 16.50 -3.21 7.04
CA SER A 71 15.54 -3.84 7.94
C SER A 71 14.56 -2.82 8.52
N PHE A 72 13.35 -3.26 8.87
CA PHE A 72 12.42 -2.44 9.64
C PHE A 72 13.05 -2.07 10.99
N THR A 73 13.04 -0.77 11.31
CA THR A 73 13.62 -0.25 12.55
C THR A 73 12.62 -0.17 13.70
N SER A 74 11.35 -0.52 13.44
CA SER A 74 10.28 -0.58 14.43
C SER A 74 9.32 -1.70 14.09
N ASN A 75 8.70 -2.28 15.12
CA ASN A 75 7.62 -3.26 15.02
C ASN A 75 6.24 -2.62 15.30
N LEU A 76 6.17 -1.29 15.40
CA LEU A 76 4.95 -0.57 15.74
C LEU A 76 4.34 0.05 14.48
N PRO A 77 3.21 -0.48 13.99
CA PRO A 77 2.47 0.20 12.94
C PRO A 77 1.85 1.50 13.46
N ARG A 78 1.80 2.50 12.58
CA ARG A 78 1.23 3.81 12.83
C ARG A 78 0.33 4.17 11.66
N LEU A 79 -0.92 4.52 11.98
CA LEU A 79 -1.77 5.28 11.07
C LEU A 79 -1.52 6.75 11.34
N SER A 80 -0.91 7.45 10.39
CA SER A 80 -0.55 8.85 10.60
C SER A 80 -0.54 9.62 9.29
N ARG A 81 -0.42 10.95 9.41
CA ARG A 81 -0.13 11.83 8.30
C ARG A 81 1.36 12.14 8.30
N ALA A 82 1.98 12.15 7.13
CA ALA A 82 3.35 12.64 6.99
C ALA A 82 3.46 14.10 7.48
N ALA A 83 4.63 14.47 8.01
CA ALA A 83 4.88 15.84 8.43
C ALA A 83 4.74 16.79 7.22
N GLY A 84 3.92 17.84 7.36
CA GLY A 84 3.62 18.77 6.25
C GLY A 84 2.69 18.23 5.16
N GLY A 85 2.16 17.00 5.28
CA GLY A 85 1.20 16.46 4.33
C GLY A 85 -0.19 17.11 4.46
N SER A 86 -0.92 17.17 3.35
CA SER A 86 -2.33 17.61 3.32
C SER A 86 -3.22 16.69 4.17
N SER A 87 -4.24 17.25 4.81
CA SER A 87 -5.33 16.44 5.36
C SER A 87 -6.07 15.80 4.19
N LEU A 88 -6.17 14.48 4.23
CA LEU A 88 -7.06 13.71 3.38
C LEU A 88 -8.06 13.08 4.33
N ASP A 89 -9.30 13.56 4.25
CA ASP A 89 -10.43 12.91 4.91
C ASP A 89 -10.74 11.63 4.14
N GLY A 90 -11.12 10.58 4.87
CA GLY A 90 -11.39 9.29 4.27
C GLY A 90 -11.66 8.23 5.33
N THR A 91 -12.09 7.07 4.86
CA THR A 91 -12.43 5.94 5.70
C THR A 91 -11.60 4.73 5.28
N MET A 92 -11.03 4.04 6.27
CA MET A 92 -10.38 2.75 6.10
C MET A 92 -11.29 1.70 6.72
N MET A 93 -11.65 0.69 5.92
CA MET A 93 -12.55 -0.36 6.35
C MET A 93 -11.79 -1.50 7.05
N GLU A 94 -10.63 -1.87 6.52
CA GLU A 94 -9.77 -2.93 7.05
C GLU A 94 -8.29 -2.57 6.86
N ALA A 95 -7.43 -3.02 7.78
CA ALA A 95 -5.98 -2.96 7.66
C ALA A 95 -5.34 -4.25 8.19
N GLY A 96 -4.38 -4.78 7.43
CA GLY A 96 -3.60 -5.96 7.81
C GLY A 96 -2.12 -5.79 7.49
N ILE A 97 -1.28 -6.48 8.26
CA ILE A 97 0.15 -6.65 7.97
C ILE A 97 0.44 -8.14 7.99
N TRP A 98 1.18 -8.60 6.99
CA TRP A 98 1.68 -9.96 6.92
C TRP A 98 3.21 -9.95 6.92
N PRO A 99 3.86 -10.95 7.55
CA PRO A 99 5.32 -11.04 7.63
C PRO A 99 5.98 -11.47 6.32
N SER A 100 5.20 -11.82 5.30
CA SER A 100 5.68 -12.25 3.99
C SER A 100 4.82 -11.69 2.86
N ALA A 101 5.45 -11.45 1.72
CA ALA A 101 4.78 -10.97 0.53
C ALA A 101 3.94 -12.09 -0.13
N PHE A 102 2.81 -11.69 -0.73
CA PHE A 102 1.96 -12.59 -1.50
C PHE A 102 2.46 -12.73 -2.94
N GLY A 103 2.56 -13.97 -3.42
CA GLY A 103 2.73 -14.25 -4.86
C GLY A 103 1.51 -13.78 -5.67
N SER A 104 1.64 -13.70 -6.99
CA SER A 104 0.60 -13.14 -7.89
C SER A 104 -0.79 -13.77 -7.68
N THR A 105 -0.87 -15.09 -7.55
CA THR A 105 -2.11 -15.80 -7.23
C THR A 105 -2.74 -15.31 -5.93
N ASN A 106 -1.93 -15.19 -4.87
CA ASN A 106 -2.42 -14.78 -3.55
C ASN A 106 -2.82 -13.30 -3.52
N ARG A 107 -2.18 -12.45 -4.33
CA ARG A 107 -2.60 -11.04 -4.50
C ARG A 107 -3.99 -10.96 -5.12
N GLY A 108 -4.22 -11.70 -6.21
CA GLY A 108 -5.53 -11.77 -6.86
C GLY A 108 -6.62 -12.30 -5.91
N LEU A 109 -6.31 -13.32 -5.11
CA LEU A 109 -7.22 -13.84 -4.10
C LEU A 109 -7.50 -12.83 -2.98
N MET A 110 -6.49 -12.11 -2.50
CA MET A 110 -6.67 -11.07 -1.49
C MET A 110 -7.55 -9.93 -2.01
N ASN A 111 -7.30 -9.48 -3.24
CA ASN A 111 -8.14 -8.49 -3.91
C ASN A 111 -9.60 -8.98 -4.02
N GLY A 112 -9.79 -10.21 -4.48
CA GLY A 112 -11.11 -10.85 -4.58
C GLY A 112 -11.80 -11.02 -3.22
N ASN A 113 -11.07 -11.22 -2.12
CA ASN A 113 -11.65 -11.26 -0.79
C ASN A 113 -12.11 -9.88 -0.31
N ILE A 114 -11.32 -8.83 -0.57
CA ILE A 114 -11.65 -7.46 -0.16
C ILE A 114 -12.84 -6.91 -0.95
N HIS A 115 -12.93 -7.21 -2.26
CA HIS A 115 -14.02 -6.78 -3.15
C HIS A 115 -15.17 -7.80 -3.33
N GLY A 116 -15.06 -9.01 -2.76
CA GLY A 116 -15.94 -10.13 -3.08
C GLY A 116 -17.23 -10.17 -2.25
N THR A 117 -17.96 -11.28 -2.39
CA THR A 117 -19.23 -11.54 -1.66
C THR A 117 -19.09 -11.45 -0.14
N ASN A 118 -17.92 -11.77 0.41
CA ASN A 118 -17.61 -11.66 1.84
C ASN A 118 -16.85 -10.38 2.19
N GLY A 119 -16.48 -9.59 1.18
CA GLY A 119 -15.80 -8.31 1.30
C GLY A 119 -16.79 -7.16 1.35
N TYR A 120 -16.26 -5.96 1.22
CA TYR A 120 -17.09 -4.77 1.18
C TYR A 120 -17.61 -4.57 -0.25
N ASN A 121 -18.93 -4.69 -0.43
CA ASN A 121 -19.58 -4.33 -1.68
C ASN A 121 -19.88 -2.83 -1.67
N PHE A 122 -19.34 -2.11 -2.66
CA PHE A 122 -19.48 -0.66 -2.82
C PHE A 122 -20.18 -0.32 -4.13
#